data_AF-A0A3D4UFE1-F1
#
_entry.id   AF-A0A3D4UFE1-F1
#
_cell.length_a   1.000
_cell.length_b   1.000
_cell.length_c   1.000
_cell.angle_alpha   90.00
_cell.angle_beta   90.00
_cell.angle_gamma   90.00
#
_symmetry.space_group_name_H-M   'P 1'
#
loop_
_entity.id
_entity.type
_entity.pdbx_description
1 polymer ?
#
loop_
_entity_poly.entity_id
_entity_poly.type
_entity_poly.pdbx_seq_one_letter_code
_entity_poly.pdbx_strand_id
1 'polypeptide(L)'
;MMKYTAAALACLTLPAIAAEPVHLQYKFDADAPTYFEMVQDMDQSQNVQGQNINTSSVITSMLKTELIEANDDGSILIATTNEHAKLEINAPGMNMSYDSTLASDKSKLSNPTIASMAGMVGLQVQLLIAPDGTILDVPNVDAIQASIDAMTDPAVKAGASPFADEAAIKAMNEMNFKLLPAEAVEVGDEWHREFVVPFAFG
;
A
#
# COMPACT_ATOMS: atom_id res chain seq x y z
N MET A 1 61.46 -37.57 -29.45
CA MET A 1 61.05 -36.15 -29.61
C MET A 1 59.57 -36.14 -29.93
N MET A 2 58.74 -35.82 -28.94
CA MET A 2 57.29 -35.96 -28.96
C MET A 2 56.68 -34.58 -29.22
N LYS A 3 55.95 -34.42 -30.34
CA LYS A 3 55.33 -33.15 -30.73
C LYS A 3 53.93 -33.09 -30.13
N TYR A 4 53.69 -32.16 -29.21
CA TYR A 4 52.36 -31.85 -28.69
C TYR A 4 51.69 -30.83 -29.61
N THR A 5 50.58 -31.24 -30.22
CA THR A 5 49.72 -30.37 -31.04
C THR A 5 48.75 -29.66 -30.11
N ALA A 6 48.94 -28.35 -29.90
CA ALA A 6 48.01 -27.52 -29.14
C ALA A 6 46.75 -27.25 -29.98
N ALA A 7 45.60 -27.76 -29.52
CA ALA A 7 44.30 -27.43 -30.10
C ALA A 7 43.83 -26.08 -29.53
N ALA A 8 43.72 -25.07 -30.39
CA ALA A 8 43.18 -23.77 -30.04
C ALA A 8 41.65 -23.89 -29.87
N LEU A 9 41.18 -23.64 -28.64
CA LEU A 9 39.77 -23.56 -28.30
C LEU A 9 39.22 -22.22 -28.81
N ALA A 10 38.49 -22.25 -29.94
CA ALA A 10 37.79 -21.08 -30.46
C ALA A 10 36.55 -20.82 -29.59
N CYS A 11 36.61 -19.81 -28.72
CA CYS A 11 35.42 -19.27 -28.06
C CYS A 11 34.49 -18.65 -29.12
N LEU A 12 33.36 -19.30 -29.36
CA LEU A 12 32.24 -18.74 -30.12
C LEU A 12 31.65 -17.57 -29.30
N THR A 13 31.99 -16.34 -29.67
CA THR A 13 31.28 -15.15 -29.21
C THR A 13 29.93 -15.09 -29.92
N LEU A 14 28.86 -15.54 -29.26
CA LEU A 14 27.50 -15.25 -29.71
C LEU A 14 27.29 -13.73 -29.66
N PRO A 15 26.80 -13.10 -30.74
CA PRO A 15 26.42 -11.69 -30.69
C PRO A 15 25.32 -11.52 -29.65
N ALA A 16 25.52 -10.64 -28.69
CA ALA A 16 24.47 -10.21 -27.79
C ALA A 16 23.40 -9.52 -28.65
N ILE A 17 22.24 -10.14 -28.77
CA ILE A 17 21.05 -9.49 -29.34
C ILE A 17 20.68 -8.40 -28.33
N ALA A 18 20.91 -7.14 -28.68
CA ALA A 18 20.40 -6.01 -27.91
C ALA A 18 18.87 -6.15 -27.89
N ALA A 19 18.30 -6.32 -26.68
CA ALA A 19 16.87 -6.38 -26.51
C ALA A 19 16.27 -5.02 -26.87
N GLU A 20 15.14 -5.01 -27.58
CA GLU A 20 14.45 -3.75 -27.89
C GLU A 20 13.97 -3.09 -26.58
N PRO A 21 14.09 -1.75 -26.45
CA PRO A 21 13.54 -1.01 -25.32
C PRO A 21 12.05 -1.30 -25.13
N VAL A 22 11.61 -1.48 -23.88
CA VAL A 22 10.22 -1.79 -23.55
C VAL A 22 9.61 -0.72 -22.65
N HIS A 23 8.33 -0.41 -22.87
CA HIS A 23 7.56 0.40 -21.95
C HIS A 23 7.00 -0.48 -20.82
N LEU A 24 7.30 -0.11 -19.59
CA LEU A 24 6.75 -0.77 -18.41
C LEU A 24 5.42 -0.12 -18.05
N GLN A 25 4.40 -0.94 -17.81
CA GLN A 25 3.07 -0.49 -17.39
C GLN A 25 2.49 -1.48 -16.39
N TYR A 26 1.63 -0.97 -15.50
CA TYR A 26 0.87 -1.84 -14.60
C TYR A 26 -0.17 -2.62 -15.39
N LYS A 27 -0.34 -3.89 -15.02
CA LYS A 27 -1.40 -4.73 -15.57
C LYS A 27 -2.15 -5.37 -14.41
N PHE A 28 -3.45 -5.14 -14.38
CA PHE A 28 -4.36 -5.79 -13.45
C PHE A 28 -5.20 -6.80 -14.22
N ASP A 29 -5.48 -7.92 -13.58
CA ASP A 29 -6.33 -8.95 -14.13
C ASP A 29 -7.70 -8.85 -13.45
N ALA A 30 -8.76 -8.69 -14.25
CA ALA A 30 -10.12 -8.58 -13.74
C ALA A 30 -10.57 -9.86 -13.02
N ASP A 31 -10.04 -11.02 -13.41
CA ASP A 31 -10.42 -12.32 -12.85
C ASP A 31 -9.51 -12.76 -11.70
N ALA A 32 -8.45 -12.01 -11.40
CA ALA A 32 -7.49 -12.33 -10.35
C ALA A 32 -7.20 -11.13 -9.45
N PRO A 33 -8.00 -10.92 -8.37
CA PRO A 33 -7.69 -9.92 -7.35
C PRO A 33 -6.29 -10.15 -6.77
N THR A 34 -5.61 -9.04 -6.47
CA THR A 34 -4.33 -9.08 -5.76
C THR A 34 -4.58 -8.86 -4.27
N TYR A 35 -3.92 -9.66 -3.44
CA TYR A 35 -4.01 -9.55 -1.99
C TYR A 35 -2.68 -9.07 -1.43
N PHE A 36 -2.74 -8.08 -0.54
CA PHE A 36 -1.59 -7.53 0.17
C PHE A 36 -1.82 -7.63 1.67
N GLU A 37 -0.87 -8.24 2.37
CA GLU A 37 -0.79 -8.15 3.82
C GLU A 37 0.14 -6.99 4.18
N MET A 38 -0.39 -6.01 4.91
CA MET A 38 0.38 -4.90 5.45
C MET A 38 0.52 -5.07 6.95
N VAL A 39 1.75 -5.22 7.42
CA VAL A 39 2.09 -5.27 8.85
C VAL A 39 2.84 -4.01 9.22
N GLN A 40 2.26 -3.22 10.11
CA GLN A 40 2.87 -2.02 10.67
C GLN A 40 3.22 -2.28 12.13
N ASP A 41 4.51 -2.21 12.44
CA ASP A 41 5.05 -2.28 13.80
C ASP A 41 5.49 -0.88 14.21
N MET A 42 5.05 -0.42 15.38
CA MET A 42 5.33 0.92 15.88
C MET A 42 5.63 0.88 17.37
N ASP A 43 6.83 1.33 17.73
CA ASP A 43 7.22 1.66 19.10
C ASP A 43 7.24 3.17 19.27
N GLN A 44 6.48 3.66 20.26
CA GLN A 44 6.35 5.08 20.55
C GLN A 44 6.70 5.35 22.01
N SER A 45 7.55 6.36 22.26
CA SER A 45 7.84 6.86 23.60
C SER A 45 7.37 8.31 23.70
N GLN A 46 6.46 8.60 24.62
CA GLN A 46 5.94 9.94 24.87
C GLN A 46 6.21 10.36 26.31
N ASN A 47 6.64 11.60 26.52
CA ASN A 47 6.72 12.19 27.86
C ASN A 47 5.42 12.95 28.15
N VAL A 48 4.62 12.42 29.07
CA VAL A 48 3.37 13.04 29.53
C VAL A 48 3.53 13.40 30.99
N GLN A 49 3.51 14.70 31.29
CA GLN A 49 3.63 15.23 32.66
C GLN A 49 4.89 14.72 33.40
N GLY A 50 6.02 14.55 32.70
CA GLY A 50 7.28 14.09 33.29
C GLY A 50 7.40 12.57 33.43
N GLN A 51 6.38 11.80 33.04
CA GLN A 51 6.43 10.35 32.96
C GLN A 51 6.64 9.91 31.51
N ASN A 52 7.56 8.96 31.29
CA ASN A 52 7.73 8.33 29.99
C ASN A 52 6.74 7.18 29.86
N ILE A 53 5.87 7.28 28.87
CA ILE A 53 4.92 6.24 28.47
C ILE A 53 5.47 5.63 27.19
N ASN A 54 5.78 4.33 27.25
CA ASN A 54 6.16 3.55 26.07
C ASN A 54 4.95 2.76 25.61
N THR A 55 4.65 2.83 24.33
CA THR A 55 3.56 2.08 23.69
C THR A 55 4.13 1.33 22.51
N SER A 56 3.79 0.05 22.40
CA SER A 56 4.10 -0.77 21.24
C SER A 56 2.79 -1.18 20.60
N SER A 57 2.68 -1.06 19.28
CA SER A 57 1.50 -1.45 18.54
C SER A 57 1.85 -2.17 17.26
N VAL A 58 1.14 -3.26 16.99
CA VAL A 58 1.18 -3.99 15.72
C VAL A 58 -0.19 -3.92 15.08
N ILE A 59 -0.25 -3.39 13.87
CA ILE A 59 -1.45 -3.34 13.04
C ILE A 59 -1.20 -4.21 11.81
N THR A 60 -2.07 -5.19 11.59
CA THR A 60 -2.07 -6.00 10.36
C THR A 60 -3.35 -5.69 9.59
N SER A 61 -3.24 -5.32 8.32
CA SER A 61 -4.38 -5.16 7.41
C SER A 61 -4.22 -6.06 6.20
N MET A 62 -5.28 -6.76 5.81
CA MET A 62 -5.35 -7.51 4.56
C MET A 62 -6.11 -6.68 3.54
N LEU A 63 -5.43 -6.25 2.50
CA LEU A 63 -5.99 -5.44 1.43
C LEU A 63 -6.23 -6.31 0.21
N LYS A 64 -7.41 -6.17 -0.39
CA LYS A 64 -7.77 -6.79 -1.67
C LYS A 64 -7.88 -5.69 -2.72
N THR A 65 -7.08 -5.78 -3.77
CA THR A 65 -7.11 -4.85 -4.92
C THR A 65 -7.70 -5.56 -6.14
N GLU A 66 -8.70 -4.93 -6.74
CA GLU A 66 -9.44 -5.44 -7.89
C GLU A 66 -9.48 -4.41 -9.02
N LEU A 67 -9.42 -4.88 -10.27
CA LEU A 67 -9.75 -4.07 -11.43
C LEU A 67 -11.27 -4.00 -11.56
N ILE A 68 -11.82 -2.78 -11.54
CA ILE A 68 -13.25 -2.53 -11.74
C ILE A 68 -13.54 -2.27 -13.21
N GLU A 69 -12.72 -1.44 -13.84
CA GLU A 69 -12.92 -1.01 -15.22
C GLU A 69 -11.57 -0.69 -15.89
N ALA A 70 -11.47 -0.98 -17.17
CA ALA A 70 -10.38 -0.51 -18.03
C ALA A 70 -10.98 0.31 -19.18
N ASN A 71 -10.54 1.55 -19.31
CA ASN A 71 -11.07 2.50 -20.27
C ASN A 71 -10.33 2.43 -21.60
N ASP A 72 -10.96 2.92 -22.67
CA ASP A 72 -10.39 2.95 -24.02
C ASP A 72 -9.10 3.80 -24.14
N ASP A 73 -8.92 4.77 -23.25
CA ASP A 73 -7.71 5.61 -23.18
C ASP A 73 -6.55 4.96 -22.41
N GLY A 74 -6.74 3.74 -21.94
CA GLY A 74 -5.77 2.97 -21.16
C GLY A 74 -5.77 3.29 -19.67
N SER A 75 -6.59 4.24 -19.20
CA SER A 75 -6.80 4.43 -17.76
C SER A 75 -7.58 3.26 -17.16
N ILE A 76 -7.38 3.01 -15.87
CA ILE A 76 -8.00 1.92 -15.14
C ILE A 76 -8.64 2.43 -13.86
N LEU A 77 -9.80 1.89 -13.52
CA LEU A 77 -10.42 2.05 -12.21
C LEU A 77 -10.14 0.80 -11.39
N ILE A 78 -9.43 0.97 -10.28
CA ILE A 78 -9.21 -0.11 -9.32
C ILE A 78 -9.95 0.18 -8.02
N ALA A 79 -10.25 -0.88 -7.26
CA ALA A 79 -10.78 -0.79 -5.92
C ALA A 79 -9.88 -1.55 -4.95
N THR A 80 -9.45 -0.89 -3.88
CA THR A 80 -8.72 -1.52 -2.77
C THR A 80 -9.64 -1.58 -1.55
N THR A 81 -9.92 -2.78 -1.07
CA THR A 81 -10.81 -3.04 0.07
C THR A 81 -10.00 -3.58 1.24
N ASN A 82 -10.20 -3.05 2.44
CA ASN A 82 -9.62 -3.62 3.66
C ASN A 82 -10.49 -4.81 4.13
N GLU A 83 -10.08 -6.05 3.85
CA GLU A 83 -10.87 -7.23 4.17
C GLU A 83 -10.80 -7.60 5.65
N HIS A 84 -9.61 -7.46 6.25
CA HIS A 84 -9.35 -7.89 7.61
C HIS A 84 -8.40 -6.92 8.31
N ALA A 85 -8.66 -6.67 9.59
CA ALA A 85 -7.80 -5.89 10.45
C ALA A 85 -7.51 -6.65 11.74
N LYS A 86 -6.24 -6.67 12.13
CA LYS A 86 -5.76 -7.13 13.42
C LYS A 86 -4.99 -6.00 14.10
N LEU A 87 -5.22 -5.84 15.39
CA LEU A 87 -4.60 -4.82 16.23
C LEU A 87 -4.07 -5.48 17.50
N GLU A 88 -2.84 -5.16 17.85
CA GLU A 88 -2.25 -5.44 19.16
C GLU A 88 -1.65 -4.15 19.69
N ILE A 89 -2.06 -3.71 20.88
CA ILE A 89 -1.50 -2.53 21.56
C ILE A 89 -1.07 -2.95 22.96
N ASN A 90 0.17 -2.62 23.30
CA ASN A 90 0.74 -2.80 24.63
C ASN A 90 1.16 -1.43 25.18
N ALA A 91 0.53 -1.01 26.28
CA ALA A 91 0.85 0.22 26.99
C ALA A 91 0.81 -0.02 28.52
N PRO A 92 1.52 0.78 29.33
CA PRO A 92 1.45 0.70 30.78
C PRO A 92 0.01 0.76 31.30
N GLY A 93 -0.47 -0.35 31.87
CA GLY A 93 -1.83 -0.46 32.43
C GLY A 93 -2.94 -0.68 31.40
N MET A 94 -2.62 -0.84 30.12
CA MET A 94 -3.60 -1.10 29.06
C MET A 94 -2.99 -2.01 27.99
N ASN A 95 -3.50 -3.23 27.90
CA ASN A 95 -3.24 -4.12 26.79
C ASN A 95 -4.54 -4.35 26.02
N MET A 96 -4.49 -4.23 24.71
CA MET A 96 -5.64 -4.36 23.84
C MET A 96 -5.28 -5.26 22.66
N SER A 97 -6.19 -6.15 22.28
CA SER A 97 -6.07 -6.91 21.06
C SER A 97 -7.41 -7.07 20.37
N TYR A 98 -7.40 -7.05 19.05
CA TYR A 98 -8.58 -7.25 18.21
C TYR A 98 -8.19 -7.96 16.93
N ASP A 99 -9.02 -8.90 16.49
CA ASP A 99 -8.93 -9.54 15.19
C ASP A 99 -10.34 -9.59 14.58
N SER A 100 -10.53 -8.95 13.42
CA SER A 100 -11.84 -8.87 12.75
C SER A 100 -12.36 -10.23 12.28
N THR A 101 -11.50 -11.24 12.14
CA THR A 101 -11.87 -12.59 11.72
C THR A 101 -12.40 -13.44 12.88
N LEU A 102 -12.13 -13.05 14.13
CA LEU A 102 -12.51 -13.80 15.32
C LEU A 102 -13.88 -13.37 15.83
N ALA A 103 -14.86 -14.28 15.79
CA ALA A 103 -16.21 -14.01 16.31
C ALA A 103 -16.23 -13.68 17.81
N SER A 104 -15.27 -14.19 18.60
CA SER A 104 -15.10 -13.87 20.02
C SER A 104 -14.85 -12.39 20.27
N ASP A 105 -14.25 -11.70 19.31
CA ASP A 105 -13.79 -10.33 19.44
C ASP A 105 -14.90 -9.30 19.17
N LYS A 106 -16.08 -9.74 18.72
CA LYS A 106 -17.27 -8.88 18.58
C LYS A 106 -17.67 -8.20 19.89
N SER A 107 -17.46 -8.86 21.03
CA SER A 107 -17.73 -8.28 22.35
C SER A 107 -16.82 -7.08 22.68
N LYS A 108 -15.65 -6.99 22.05
CA LYS A 108 -14.66 -5.93 22.25
C LYS A 108 -15.01 -4.63 21.52
N LEU A 109 -16.02 -4.63 20.64
CA LEU A 109 -16.53 -3.44 19.93
C LEU A 109 -17.16 -2.39 20.86
N SER A 110 -17.32 -2.70 22.15
CA SER A 110 -17.68 -1.70 23.16
C SER A 110 -16.53 -0.70 23.42
N ASN A 111 -15.29 -1.05 23.08
CA ASN A 111 -14.16 -0.13 23.10
C ASN A 111 -14.18 0.76 21.84
N PRO A 112 -14.19 2.10 21.95
CA PRO A 112 -14.28 3.01 20.80
C PRO A 112 -13.14 2.87 19.78
N THR A 113 -11.91 2.61 20.26
CA THR A 113 -10.74 2.43 19.39
C THR A 113 -10.90 1.15 18.55
N ILE A 114 -11.31 0.04 19.17
CA ILE A 114 -11.60 -1.21 18.46
C ILE A 114 -12.78 -1.04 17.50
N ALA A 115 -13.86 -0.38 17.93
CA ALA A 115 -15.03 -0.14 17.09
C ALA A 115 -14.68 0.66 15.84
N SER A 116 -13.82 1.68 15.98
CA SER A 116 -13.39 2.53 14.86
C SER A 116 -12.51 1.74 13.88
N MET A 117 -11.59 0.91 14.38
CA MET A 117 -10.78 0.01 13.53
C MET A 117 -11.64 -1.03 12.81
N ALA A 118 -12.60 -1.62 13.51
CA ALA A 118 -13.57 -2.55 12.92
C ALA A 118 -14.41 -1.88 11.83
N GLY A 119 -14.70 -0.59 11.96
CA GLY A 119 -15.39 0.22 10.94
C GLY A 119 -14.58 0.43 9.66
N MET A 120 -13.26 0.24 9.70
CA MET A 120 -12.42 0.29 8.50
C MET A 120 -12.49 -1.02 7.69
N VAL A 121 -12.95 -2.12 8.29
CA VAL A 121 -13.13 -3.39 7.58
C VAL A 121 -14.29 -3.26 6.60
N GLY A 122 -14.03 -3.61 5.34
CA GLY A 122 -14.94 -3.42 4.21
C GLY A 122 -14.90 -2.03 3.61
N LEU A 123 -14.16 -1.08 4.19
CA LEU A 123 -13.93 0.21 3.56
C LEU A 123 -13.17 0.00 2.26
N GLN A 124 -13.68 0.59 1.19
CA GLN A 124 -13.12 0.50 -0.15
C GLN A 124 -12.65 1.88 -0.59
N VAL A 125 -11.45 1.94 -1.17
CA VAL A 125 -10.92 3.13 -1.85
C VAL A 125 -10.86 2.84 -3.35
N GLN A 126 -11.49 3.68 -4.16
CA GLN A 126 -11.45 3.57 -5.62
C GLN A 126 -10.47 4.59 -6.17
N LEU A 127 -9.64 4.16 -7.11
CA LEU A 127 -8.62 5.00 -7.73
C LEU A 127 -8.74 4.90 -9.25
N LEU A 128 -8.95 6.03 -9.92
CA LEU A 128 -8.82 6.13 -11.37
C LEU A 128 -7.36 6.47 -11.70
N ILE A 129 -6.67 5.56 -12.39
CA ILE A 129 -5.23 5.62 -12.63
C ILE A 129 -4.97 5.75 -14.13
N ALA A 130 -4.18 6.74 -14.52
CA ALA A 130 -3.70 6.89 -15.90
C ALA A 130 -2.64 5.83 -16.25
N PRO A 131 -2.35 5.59 -17.54
CA PRO A 131 -1.32 4.63 -17.97
C PRO A 131 0.08 4.86 -17.36
N ASP A 132 0.40 6.11 -17.03
CA ASP A 132 1.68 6.50 -16.41
C ASP A 132 1.71 6.35 -14.88
N GLY A 133 0.62 5.86 -14.28
CA GLY A 133 0.47 5.70 -12.84
C GLY A 133 -0.02 6.95 -12.09
N THR A 134 -0.29 8.06 -12.78
CA THR A 134 -0.92 9.25 -12.17
C THR A 134 -2.32 8.91 -11.66
N ILE A 135 -2.66 9.33 -10.45
CA ILE A 135 -4.02 9.19 -9.92
C ILE A 135 -4.87 10.37 -10.40
N LEU A 136 -5.79 10.11 -11.32
CA LEU A 136 -6.67 11.11 -11.91
C LEU A 136 -7.79 11.51 -10.95
N ASP A 137 -8.40 10.53 -10.26
CA ASP A 137 -9.59 10.73 -9.44
C ASP A 137 -9.72 9.68 -8.31
N VAL A 138 -10.52 10.00 -7.30
CA VAL A 138 -10.93 9.10 -6.21
C VAL A 138 -12.47 9.11 -6.14
N PRO A 139 -13.17 8.34 -7.00
CA PRO A 139 -14.60 8.52 -7.24
C PRO A 139 -15.50 8.37 -6.01
N ASN A 140 -15.03 7.68 -4.97
CA ASN A 140 -15.78 7.38 -3.76
C ASN A 140 -15.27 8.11 -2.51
N VAL A 141 -14.55 9.23 -2.67
CA VAL A 141 -14.00 10.00 -1.53
C VAL A 141 -15.06 10.45 -0.52
N ASP A 142 -16.25 10.85 -0.98
CA ASP A 142 -17.36 11.24 -0.10
C ASP A 142 -17.82 10.09 0.81
N ALA A 143 -17.83 8.85 0.29
CA ALA A 143 -18.19 7.67 1.06
C ALA A 143 -17.12 7.31 2.10
N ILE A 144 -15.85 7.56 1.78
CA ILE A 144 -14.72 7.40 2.70
C ILE A 144 -14.83 8.43 3.83
N GLN A 145 -15.06 9.70 3.48
CA GLN A 145 -15.26 10.79 4.44
C GLN A 145 -16.43 10.50 5.37
N ALA A 146 -17.58 10.04 4.84
CA ALA A 146 -18.74 9.66 5.65
C ALA A 146 -18.43 8.51 6.62
N SER A 147 -17.62 7.54 6.20
CA SER A 147 -17.18 6.42 7.05
C SER A 147 -16.29 6.91 8.19
N ILE A 148 -15.36 7.82 7.91
CA ILE A 148 -14.51 8.45 8.93
C ILE A 148 -15.32 9.35 9.86
N ASP A 149 -16.32 10.05 9.35
CA ASP A 149 -17.19 10.89 10.17
C ASP A 149 -18.06 10.10 11.15
N ALA A 150 -18.39 8.86 10.81
CA ALA A 150 -19.12 7.94 11.68
C ALA A 150 -18.25 7.33 12.80
N MET A 151 -16.91 7.50 12.76
CA MET A 151 -16.02 7.03 13.81
C MET A 151 -16.26 7.80 15.12
N THR A 152 -16.27 7.08 16.23
CA THR A 152 -16.62 7.64 17.56
C THR A 152 -15.40 8.01 18.40
N ASP A 153 -14.23 7.42 18.11
CA ASP A 153 -12.98 7.72 18.80
C ASP A 153 -12.28 8.92 18.13
N PRO A 154 -12.10 10.06 18.82
CA PRO A 154 -11.49 11.25 18.22
C PRO A 154 -10.04 11.05 17.79
N ALA A 155 -9.27 10.19 18.46
CA ALA A 155 -7.88 9.94 18.12
C ALA A 155 -7.79 9.10 16.84
N VAL A 156 -8.63 8.06 16.71
CA VAL A 156 -8.72 7.27 15.48
C VAL A 156 -9.24 8.12 14.34
N LYS A 157 -10.29 8.92 14.57
CA LYS A 157 -10.83 9.83 13.55
C LYS A 157 -9.77 10.83 13.07
N ALA A 158 -8.99 11.42 13.97
CA ALA A 158 -7.91 12.34 13.62
C ALA A 158 -6.81 11.64 12.79
N GLY A 159 -6.42 10.43 13.16
CA GLY A 159 -5.45 9.63 12.41
C GLY A 159 -5.98 9.16 11.04
N ALA A 160 -7.28 8.94 10.92
CA ALA A 160 -7.93 8.52 9.68
C ALA A 160 -8.26 9.69 8.74
N SER A 161 -8.42 10.91 9.26
CA SER A 161 -8.82 12.09 8.47
C SER A 161 -7.95 12.36 7.23
N PRO A 162 -6.62 12.20 7.26
CA PRO A 162 -5.79 12.32 6.06
C PRO A 162 -6.15 11.33 4.94
N PHE A 163 -6.77 10.20 5.27
CA PHE A 163 -7.21 9.19 4.30
C PHE A 163 -8.59 9.48 3.71
N ALA A 164 -9.26 10.57 4.11
CA ALA A 164 -10.47 11.08 3.46
C ALA A 164 -10.23 12.34 2.61
N ASP A 165 -9.04 12.95 2.71
CA ASP A 165 -8.68 14.06 1.84
C ASP A 165 -8.23 13.53 0.48
N GLU A 166 -8.91 13.94 -0.59
CA GLU A 166 -8.63 13.43 -1.94
C GLU A 166 -7.17 13.68 -2.37
N ALA A 167 -6.63 14.86 -2.06
CA ALA A 167 -5.26 15.22 -2.43
C ALA A 167 -4.23 14.35 -1.67
N ALA A 168 -4.47 14.07 -0.39
CA ALA A 168 -3.65 13.16 0.40
C ALA A 168 -3.76 11.71 -0.11
N ILE A 169 -4.97 11.22 -0.41
CA ILE A 169 -5.17 9.88 -1.00
C ILE A 169 -4.38 9.77 -2.32
N LYS A 170 -4.51 10.77 -3.20
CA LYS A 170 -3.76 10.82 -4.46
C LYS A 170 -2.26 10.78 -4.21
N ALA A 171 -1.73 11.68 -3.37
CA ALA A 171 -0.29 11.75 -3.09
C ALA A 171 0.28 10.44 -2.51
N MET A 172 -0.44 9.81 -1.58
CA MET A 172 -0.02 8.54 -0.98
C MET A 172 -0.03 7.39 -1.99
N ASN A 173 -1.02 7.34 -2.88
CA ASN A 173 -1.13 6.27 -3.87
C ASN A 173 -0.25 6.49 -5.09
N GLU A 174 0.03 7.73 -5.49
CA GLU A 174 0.98 8.02 -6.56
C GLU A 174 2.37 7.45 -6.25
N MET A 175 2.79 7.38 -4.99
CA MET A 175 4.04 6.71 -4.61
C MET A 175 4.07 5.22 -4.98
N ASN A 176 2.92 4.56 -5.01
CA ASN A 176 2.82 3.14 -5.35
C ASN A 176 2.72 2.91 -6.86
N PHE A 177 2.16 3.87 -7.61
CA PHE A 177 1.85 3.73 -9.03
C PHE A 177 2.76 4.54 -9.97
N LYS A 178 3.44 5.60 -9.52
CA LYS A 178 4.43 6.35 -10.34
C LYS A 178 5.86 5.81 -10.24
N LEU A 179 6.01 4.55 -9.83
CA LEU A 179 7.33 3.92 -9.70
C LEU A 179 7.94 3.57 -11.06
N LEU A 180 7.12 3.30 -12.08
CA LEU A 180 7.61 2.89 -13.40
C LEU A 180 8.23 4.07 -14.19
N PRO A 181 9.23 3.80 -15.04
CA PRO A 181 9.83 4.81 -15.90
C PRO A 181 8.79 5.26 -16.94
N ALA A 182 8.80 6.55 -17.30
CA ALA A 182 7.89 7.07 -18.31
C ALA A 182 8.37 6.74 -19.72
N GLU A 183 9.70 6.63 -19.87
CA GLU A 183 10.36 6.28 -21.12
C GLU A 183 10.56 4.76 -21.21
N ALA A 184 10.76 4.27 -22.43
CA ALA A 184 11.14 2.88 -22.65
C ALA A 184 12.51 2.59 -22.03
N VAL A 185 12.66 1.41 -21.43
CA VAL A 185 13.89 0.99 -20.77
C VAL A 185 14.43 -0.31 -21.35
N GLU A 186 15.74 -0.46 -21.30
CA GLU A 186 16.47 -1.68 -21.63
C GLU A 186 16.82 -2.49 -20.37
N VAL A 187 17.25 -3.73 -20.57
CA VAL A 187 17.70 -4.59 -19.47
C VAL A 187 18.97 -4.01 -18.84
N GLY A 188 18.87 -3.64 -17.56
CA GLY A 188 19.98 -3.06 -16.80
C GLY A 188 19.88 -1.54 -16.59
N ASP A 189 18.88 -0.89 -17.18
CA ASP A 189 18.61 0.53 -16.93
C ASP A 189 18.15 0.77 -15.49
N GLU A 190 18.57 1.90 -14.95
CA GLU A 190 18.17 2.41 -13.64
C GLU A 190 17.41 3.72 -13.82
N TRP A 191 16.36 3.93 -13.05
CA TRP A 191 15.64 5.19 -13.02
C TRP A 191 15.37 5.64 -11.58
N HIS A 192 15.28 6.95 -11.41
CA HIS A 192 15.09 7.59 -10.12
C HIS A 192 13.76 8.35 -10.10
N ARG A 193 13.12 8.34 -8.93
CA ARG A 193 11.86 9.05 -8.66
C ARG A 193 11.98 9.78 -7.33
N GLU A 194 11.53 11.02 -7.32
CA GLU A 194 11.38 11.81 -6.11
C GLU A 194 9.89 12.00 -5.84
N PHE A 195 9.49 11.74 -4.60
CA PHE A 195 8.12 11.91 -4.14
C PHE A 195 8.13 12.89 -2.97
N VAL A 196 7.18 13.83 -2.97
CA VAL A 196 6.93 14.69 -1.81
C VAL A 196 5.75 14.09 -1.06
N VAL A 197 6.02 13.58 0.14
CA VAL A 197 4.98 12.99 0.98
C VAL A 197 4.51 14.06 1.96
N PRO A 198 3.26 14.54 1.88
CA PRO A 198 2.70 15.36 2.93
C PRO A 198 2.56 14.50 4.18
N PHE A 199 3.46 14.69 5.14
CA PHE A 199 3.43 13.93 6.40
C PHE A 199 2.27 14.45 7.25
N ALA A 200 1.25 13.60 7.48
CA ALA A 200 0.02 13.99 8.15
C ALA A 200 0.07 13.92 9.70
N PHE A 201 1.24 13.59 10.26
CA PHE A 201 1.47 13.57 11.71
C PHE A 201 2.40 14.73 12.10
N GLY A 202 1.82 15.93 12.16
CA GLY A 202 2.46 17.16 12.65
C GLY A 202 1.50 17.98 13.47
#